data_AF-A0A1I3YVS9-F1
#
_entry.id   AF-A0A1I3YVS9-F1
#
_cell.length_a   1.000
_cell.length_b   1.000
_cell.length_c   1.000
_cell.angle_alpha   90.00
_cell.angle_beta   90.00
_cell.angle_gamma   90.00
#
_symmetry.space_group_name_H-M   'P 1'
#
loop_
_entity.id
_entity.type
_entity.pdbx_description
1 polymer ?
#
loop_
_entity_poly.entity_id
_entity_poly.type
_entity_poly.pdbx_seq_one_letter_code
_entity_poly.pdbx_strand_id
1 'polypeptide(L)' 'MFKNQRAKVTIRCNVCGEKFTLRGRREPGGQVETGFKQCLCDNDRHFSINEA' A
#
# COMPACT_ATOMS: atom_id res chain seq x y z
N MET A 1 3.13 3.56 -22.94
CA MET A 1 1.89 4.04 -22.29
C MET A 1 1.55 3.12 -21.12
N PHE A 2 1.79 3.54 -19.87
CA PHE A 2 1.36 2.78 -18.70
C PHE A 2 -0.17 2.91 -18.59
N LYS A 3 -0.89 2.00 -19.24
CA LYS A 3 -2.37 1.96 -19.27
C LYS A 3 -2.89 1.85 -17.84
N ASN A 4 -3.24 2.97 -17.19
CA ASN A 4 -4.14 3.08 -16.03
C ASN A 4 -4.15 1.88 -15.06
N GLN A 5 -2.99 1.28 -14.79
CA GLN A 5 -2.91 -0.04 -14.17
C GLN A 5 -3.08 0.19 -12.68
N ARG A 6 -4.25 -0.18 -12.18
CA ARG A 6 -4.48 -0.26 -10.75
C ARG A 6 -3.79 -1.52 -10.25
N ALA A 7 -2.91 -1.36 -9.26
CA ALA A 7 -2.23 -2.47 -8.61
C ALA A 7 -2.91 -2.76 -7.27
N LYS A 8 -3.04 -4.05 -6.91
CA LYS A 8 -3.54 -4.44 -5.61
C LYS A 8 -2.34 -4.47 -4.66
N VAL A 9 -2.45 -3.75 -3.55
CA VAL A 9 -1.40 -3.68 -2.54
C VAL A 9 -1.96 -4.19 -1.22
N THR A 10 -1.24 -5.10 -0.58
CA THR A 10 -1.55 -5.59 0.75
C THR A 10 -0.50 -5.04 1.71
N ILE A 11 -0.96 -4.32 2.73
CA ILE A 11 -0.12 -3.68 3.75
C ILE A 11 -0.42 -4.36 5.07
N ARG A 12 0.60 -4.86 5.76
CA ARG A 12 0.48 -5.42 7.11
C ARG A 12 1.27 -4.57 8.08
N CYS A 13 0.63 -4.12 9.15
CA CYS A 13 1.28 -3.46 10.27
C CYS A 13 2.04 -4.49 11.11
N ASN A 14 3.35 -4.29 11.30
CA ASN A 14 4.16 -5.21 12.11
C ASN A 14 4.07 -4.88 13.62
N VAL A 15 3.41 -3.78 14.00
CA VAL A 15 3.18 -3.38 15.40
C VAL A 15 1.90 -4.01 15.96
N CYS A 16 0.73 -3.76 15.34
CA CYS A 16 -0.56 -4.29 15.81
C CYS A 16 -1.04 -5.55 15.04
N GLY A 17 -0.41 -5.88 13.90
CA GLY A 17 -0.79 -7.02 13.08
C GLY A 17 -1.89 -6.76 12.05
N GLU A 18 -2.48 -5.56 12.02
CA GLU A 18 -3.58 -5.23 11.12
C GLU A 18 -3.20 -5.30 9.64
N LYS A 19 -4.15 -5.67 8.78
CA LYS A 19 -3.95 -5.88 7.36
C LYS A 19 -4.90 -5.02 6.54
N PHE A 20 -4.35 -4.24 5.63
CA PHE A 20 -5.08 -3.39 4.68
C PHE A 20 -4.87 -3.92 3.27
N THR A 21 -5.94 -4.04 2.50
CA THR A 21 -5.87 -4.36 1.06
C THR A 21 -6.41 -3.18 0.28
N LEU A 22 -5.53 -2.50 -0.43
CA LEU A 22 -5.83 -1.27 -1.17
C LEU A 22 -5.60 -1.46 -2.66
N ARG A 23 -6.21 -0.60 -3.46
CA ARG A 23 -5.96 -0.50 -4.90
C ARG A 23 -5.31 0.84 -5.17
N GLY A 24 -4.05 0.81 -5.60
CA GLY A 24 -3.29 2.01 -5.91
C GLY A 24 -3.12 2.25 -7.40
N ARG A 25 -2.81 3.49 -7.78
CA ARG A 25 -2.46 3.86 -9.16
C ARG A 25 -0.96 3.65 -9.37
N ARG A 26 -0.60 2.96 -10.45
CA ARG A 26 0.81 2.84 -10.85
C ARG A 26 1.28 4.12 -11.55
N GLU A 27 2.30 4.73 -10.99
CA GLU A 27 2.97 5.91 -11.52
C GLU A 27 3.95 5.49 -12.63
N PRO A 28 4.33 6.41 -13.55
CA PRO A 28 5.31 6.12 -14.61
C PRO A 28 6.68 5.64 -14.08
N GLY A 29 7.04 6.00 -12.85
CA GLY A 29 8.26 5.57 -12.17
C GLY A 29 8.18 4.18 -11.53
N GLY A 30 7.09 3.44 -11.72
CA GLY A 30 6.89 2.09 -11.18
C GLY A 30 6.35 2.02 -9.75
N GLN A 31 6.26 3.16 -9.06
CA GLN A 31 5.66 3.27 -7.73
C GLN A 31 4.13 3.10 -7.79
N VAL A 32 3.53 2.66 -6.69
CA VAL A 32 2.08 2.51 -6.54
C VAL A 32 1.56 3.41 -5.43
N GLU A 33 0.78 4.43 -5.80
CA GLU A 33 0.14 5.34 -4.85
C GLU A 33 -1.21 4.76 -4.41
N THR A 34 -1.34 4.43 -3.12
CA THR A 34 -2.56 3.83 -2.53
C THR A 34 -3.35 4.79 -1.63
N GLY A 35 -2.78 5.94 -1.27
CA GLY A 35 -3.35 6.88 -0.29
C GLY A 35 -3.23 6.44 1.17
N PHE A 36 -2.58 5.31 1.45
CA PHE A 36 -2.31 4.87 2.82
C PHE A 36 -1.33 5.82 3.53
N LYS A 37 -1.68 6.29 4.73
CA LYS A 37 -0.85 7.21 5.52
C LYS A 37 -0.33 6.58 6.81
N GLN A 38 -1.20 5.91 7.56
CA GLN A 38 -0.89 5.32 8.85
C GLN A 38 -1.84 4.19 9.18
N CYS A 39 -1.43 3.31 10.10
CA CYS A 39 -2.29 2.29 10.69
C CYS A 39 -3.32 2.93 11.62
N LEU A 40 -4.41 2.22 11.90
CA LEU A 40 -5.39 2.64 12.92
C LEU A 40 -4.86 2.60 14.36
N CYS A 41 -3.70 1.99 14.60
CA CYS A 41 -3.00 2.00 15.89
C CYS A 41 -1.99 3.16 16.02
N ASP A 42 -2.12 4.20 15.19
CA ASP A 42 -1.21 5.37 15.10
C ASP A 42 0.23 5.04 14.66
N ASN A 43 0.53 3.78 14.36
CA ASN A 43 1.82 3.41 13.78
C ASN A 43 1.91 3.90 12.32
N ASP A 44 2.93 4.69 12.01
CA ASP A 44 3.23 5.29 10.69
C ASP A 44 4.39 4.62 9.95
N ARG A 45 4.98 3.58 10.55
CA ARG A 45 6.23 2.95 10.13
C ARG A 45 6.16 1.42 10.25
N HIS A 46 7.22 0.69 9.90
CA HIS A 46 7.28 -0.77 10.07
C HIS A 46 6.09 -1.53 9.45
N PHE A 47 5.89 -1.35 8.15
CA PHE A 47 4.90 -2.09 7.37
C PHE A 47 5.55 -3.16 6.51
N SER A 48 4.88 -4.29 6.36
CA SER A 48 5.17 -5.27 5.31
C SER A 48 4.22 -5.01 4.14
N ILE A 49 4.76 -4.70 2.97
CA ILE A 49 3.99 -4.34 1.77
C ILE A 49 4.19 -5.43 0.71
N ASN A 50 3.09 -5.91 0.14
CA ASN A 50 3.09 -6.89 -0.94
C ASN A 50 2.20 -6.42 -2.09
N GLU A 51 2.71 -6.44 -3.31
CA GLU A 51 1.99 -6.05 -4.53
C GLU A 51 1.57 -7.32 -5.30
N ALA A 52 0.33 -7.34 -5.82
CA ALA A 52 -0.24 -8.45 -6.57
C ALA A 52 -0.94 -7.99 -7.86
#